data_AF-A0A2T0W434-F1
#
_entry.id   AF-A0A2T0W434-F1
#
_cell.length_a   1.000
_cell.length_b   1.000
_cell.length_c   1.000
_cell.angle_alpha   90.00
_cell.angle_beta   90.00
_cell.angle_gamma   90.00
#
_symmetry.space_group_name_H-M   'P 1'
#
loop_
_entity.id
_entity.type
_entity.pdbx_description
1 polymer ?
#
loop_
_entity_poly.entity_id
_entity_poly.type
_entity_poly.pdbx_seq_one_letter_code
_entity_poly.pdbx_strand_id
1 'polypeptide(L)' 'MRLMPFFIFALAACTEFPALDGSISDTARDAPYPTVSSLPDITSNNVPNDVQMATRVAALQARAERLRRINIAALQ' A
#
# COMPACT_ATOMS: atom_id res chain seq x y z
N MET A 1 -30.88 13.50 -21.29
CA MET A 1 -30.48 14.74 -20.56
C MET A 1 -30.71 14.70 -19.04
N ARG A 2 -31.19 13.59 -18.43
CA ARG A 2 -31.42 13.47 -16.97
C ARG A 2 -30.18 13.10 -16.13
N LEU A 3 -29.06 12.73 -16.77
CA LEU A 3 -27.80 12.33 -16.12
C LEU A 3 -26.86 13.52 -15.84
N MET A 4 -27.12 14.68 -16.46
CA MET A 4 -26.30 15.88 -16.31
C MET A 4 -26.18 16.39 -14.85
N PRO A 5 -27.24 16.41 -14.01
CA PRO A 5 -27.08 16.86 -12.62
C PRO A 5 -26.24 15.89 -11.79
N PHE A 6 -26.31 14.58 -12.06
CA PHE A 6 -25.54 13.56 -11.34
C PHE A 6 -24.03 13.71 -11.59
N PHE A 7 -23.66 14.08 -12.82
CA PHE A 7 -22.26 14.30 -13.19
C PHE A 7 -21.67 15.52 -12.47
N ILE A 8 -22.44 16.60 -12.30
CA ILE A 8 -21.99 17.81 -11.61
C ILE A 8 -21.78 17.54 -10.10
N PHE A 9 -22.67 16.76 -9.47
CA PHE A 9 -22.49 16.35 -8.08
C PHE A 9 -21.27 15.43 -7.87
N ALA A 10 -20.98 14.55 -8.82
CA ALA A 10 -19.80 13.68 -8.75
C ALA A 10 -18.49 14.48 -8.86
N LEU A 11 -18.46 15.55 -9.65
CA LEU A 11 -17.28 16.42 -9.77
C LEU A 11 -17.05 17.28 -8.52
N ALA A 12 -18.10 17.68 -7.80
CA ALA A 12 -17.98 18.43 -6.55
C ALA A 12 -17.42 17.60 -5.37
N ALA A 13 -17.45 16.25 -5.47
CA ALA A 13 -16.79 15.38 -4.50
C ALA A 13 -15.26 15.27 -4.71
N CYS A 14 -14.75 15.84 -5.82
CA CYS A 14 -13.33 15.82 -6.18
C CYS A 14 -12.65 17.19 -5.91
N THR A 15 -13.21 17.99 -4.99
CA THR A 15 -12.60 19.25 -4.56
C THR A 15 -11.38 18.99 -3.67
N GLU A 16 -10.47 19.95 -3.65
CA GLU A 16 -9.25 19.90 -2.86
C GLU A 16 -9.53 19.66 -1.38
N PHE A 17 -8.73 18.77 -0.77
CA PHE A 17 -8.85 18.45 0.64
C PHE A 17 -8.68 19.74 1.46
N PRO A 18 -9.64 20.11 2.33
CA PRO A 18 -9.55 21.37 3.06
C PRO A 18 -8.30 21.39 3.94
N ALA A 19 -7.61 22.54 4.00
CA ALA A 19 -6.44 22.70 4.85
C ALA A 19 -6.78 22.35 6.31
N LEU A 20 -6.23 21.24 6.83
CA LEU A 20 -6.57 20.75 8.16
C LEU A 20 -6.18 21.72 9.27
N ASP A 21 -5.20 22.60 9.01
CA ASP A 21 -4.64 23.52 10.00
C ASP A 21 -5.69 24.44 10.64
N GLY A 22 -6.80 24.74 9.94
CA GLY A 22 -7.91 25.54 10.48
C GLY A 22 -9.03 24.74 11.13
N SER A 23 -9.03 23.40 11.01
CA SER A 23 -10.06 22.50 11.54
C SER A 23 -9.68 21.79 12.83
N ILE A 24 -8.42 21.90 13.25
CA ILE A 24 -7.92 21.31 14.48
C ILE A 24 -8.20 22.30 15.63
N SER A 25 -9.02 21.89 16.60
CA SER A 25 -9.28 22.70 17.80
C SER A 25 -8.04 22.80 18.68
N ASP A 26 -7.94 23.88 19.47
CA ASP A 26 -6.84 24.05 20.45
C ASP A 26 -6.75 22.85 21.41
N THR A 27 -7.91 22.35 21.84
CA THR A 27 -8.01 21.14 22.68
C THR A 27 -7.44 19.88 22.04
N ALA A 28 -7.52 19.77 20.71
CA ALA A 28 -6.95 18.64 19.98
C ALA A 28 -5.43 18.80 19.80
N ARG A 29 -4.88 20.03 19.79
CA ARG A 29 -3.43 20.24 19.77
C ARG A 29 -2.79 19.96 21.12
N ASP A 30 -3.49 20.32 22.21
CA ASP A 30 -3.02 20.11 23.59
C ASP A 30 -3.30 18.70 24.13
N ALA A 31 -3.85 17.81 23.30
CA ALA A 31 -4.11 16.43 23.70
C ALA A 31 -2.79 15.71 24.04
N PRO A 32 -2.79 14.81 25.05
CA PRO A 32 -1.59 14.08 25.47
C PRO A 32 -1.25 12.98 24.46
N TYR A 33 -0.72 13.36 23.31
CA TYR A 33 -0.29 12.41 22.29
C TYR A 33 0.94 11.62 22.77
N PRO A 34 1.00 10.31 22.47
CA PRO A 34 2.19 9.53 22.74
C PRO A 34 3.34 9.99 21.83
N THR A 35 4.57 10.00 22.38
CA THR A 35 5.77 10.22 21.58
C THR A 35 5.93 9.07 20.60
N VAL A 36 5.85 9.36 19.29
CA VAL A 36 6.06 8.36 18.24
C VAL A 36 7.56 8.09 18.07
N SER A 37 7.95 6.83 17.99
CA SER A 37 9.31 6.46 17.57
C SER A 37 9.46 6.71 16.07
N SER A 38 10.59 7.27 15.67
CA SER A 38 10.96 7.38 14.27
C SER A 38 11.01 5.99 13.63
N LEU A 39 10.48 5.87 12.41
CA LEU A 39 10.72 4.68 11.61
C LEU A 39 12.21 4.63 11.23
N PRO A 40 12.80 3.43 11.14
CA PRO A 40 14.12 3.29 10.56
C PRO A 40 14.10 3.83 9.12
N ASP A 41 15.16 4.54 8.75
CA ASP A 41 15.32 5.07 7.40
C ASP A 41 15.36 3.91 6.40
N ILE A 42 14.30 3.80 5.60
CA ILE A 42 14.21 2.78 4.57
C ILE A 42 15.01 3.30 3.37
N THR A 43 16.34 3.26 3.49
CA THR A 43 17.20 3.60 2.36
C THR A 43 16.84 2.70 1.19
N SER A 44 16.42 3.31 0.08
CA SER A 44 15.98 2.66 -1.18
C SER A 44 17.13 1.93 -1.91
N ASN A 45 18.16 1.49 -1.21
CA ASN A 45 19.36 0.91 -1.78
C ASN A 45 19.24 -0.59 -2.05
N ASN A 46 18.11 -1.21 -1.68
CA ASN A 46 17.84 -2.61 -1.96
C ASN A 46 16.91 -2.77 -3.16
N VAL A 47 17.15 -2.01 -4.23
CA VAL A 47 16.63 -2.36 -5.56
C VAL A 47 17.50 -3.51 -6.04
N PRO A 48 16.98 -4.75 -6.11
CA PRO A 48 17.80 -5.88 -6.47
C PRO A 48 18.16 -5.74 -7.94
N ASN A 49 19.45 -5.86 -8.25
CA ASN A 49 19.90 -5.83 -9.64
C ASN A 49 19.37 -7.05 -10.42
N ASP A 50 19.47 -7.00 -11.75
CA ASP A 50 18.92 -8.02 -12.64
C ASP A 50 19.40 -9.45 -12.31
N VAL A 51 20.65 -9.59 -11.84
CA VAL A 51 21.22 -10.87 -11.42
C VAL A 51 20.53 -11.41 -10.17
N GLN A 52 20.26 -10.55 -9.17
CA GLN A 52 19.52 -10.93 -7.97
C GLN A 52 18.07 -11.30 -8.31
N MET A 53 17.45 -10.60 -9.26
CA MET A 53 16.10 -10.92 -9.74
C MET A 53 16.05 -12.26 -10.47
N ALA A 54 16.97 -12.51 -11.40
CA ALA A 54 17.06 -13.79 -12.11
C ALA A 54 17.25 -14.97 -11.14
N THR A 55 18.11 -14.80 -10.13
CA THR A 55 18.34 -15.81 -9.07
C THR A 55 17.04 -16.12 -8.30
N ARG A 56 16.28 -15.08 -7.92
CA ARG A 56 14.99 -15.25 -7.23
C ARG A 56 13.96 -15.95 -8.11
N VAL A 57 13.88 -15.59 -9.39
CA VAL A 57 12.97 -16.23 -10.35
C VAL A 57 13.28 -17.72 -10.49
N ALA A 58 14.56 -18.09 -10.65
CA ALA A 58 14.98 -19.48 -10.75
C ALA A 58 14.61 -20.28 -9.49
N ALA A 59 14.85 -19.71 -8.30
CA ALA A 59 14.47 -20.34 -7.03
C ALA A 59 12.95 -20.54 -6.91
N LEU A 60 12.15 -19.56 -7.35
CA LEU A 60 10.69 -19.65 -7.35
C LEU A 60 10.18 -20.71 -8.33
N GLN A 61 10.76 -20.79 -9.53
CA GLN A 61 10.40 -21.81 -10.52
C GLN A 61 10.70 -23.22 -10.01
N ALA A 62 11.88 -23.45 -9.45
CA ALA A 62 12.26 -24.74 -8.85
C ALA A 62 11.29 -25.16 -7.72
N ARG A 63 10.85 -24.20 -6.89
CA ARG A 63 9.84 -24.46 -5.86
C ARG A 63 8.49 -24.80 -6.47
N ALA A 64 8.05 -24.08 -7.49
CA ALA A 64 6.78 -24.34 -8.15
C ALA A 64 6.74 -25.73 -8.81
N GLU A 65 7.84 -26.16 -9.44
CA GLU A 65 7.96 -27.52 -9.98
C GLU A 65 7.87 -28.59 -8.90
N ARG A 66 8.53 -28.37 -7.75
CA ARG A 66 8.43 -29.29 -6.61
C ARG A 66 7.00 -29.39 -6.12
N LEU A 67 6.29 -28.27 -6.00
CA LEU A 67 4.89 -28.24 -5.57
C LEU A 67 3.96 -28.92 -6.58
N ARG A 68 4.18 -28.75 -7.90
CA ARG A 68 3.39 -29.44 -8.93
C ARG A 68 3.53 -30.96 -8.89
N ARG A 69 4.72 -31.47 -8.50
CA ARG A 69 4.93 -32.91 -8.30
C ARG A 69 4.24 -33.46 -7.06
N ILE A 70 3.99 -32.60 -6.08
CA ILE A 70 3.22 -32.99 -4.90
C ILE A 70 1.74 -32.97 -5.29
N ASN A 71 1.16 -34.15 -5.50
CA ASN A 71 -0.29 -34.26 -5.61
C ASN A 71 -0.90 -33.98 -4.24
N ILE A 72 -1.46 -32.78 -4.06
CA ILE A 72 -2.08 -32.34 -2.81
C ILE A 72 -3.24 -33.27 -2.40
N ALA A 73 -3.93 -33.90 -3.36
CA ALA A 73 -5.00 -34.85 -3.10
C ALA A 73 -4.50 -36.22 -2.60
N ALA A 74 -3.20 -36.52 -2.71
CA ALA A 74 -2.58 -37.74 -2.18
C ALA A 74 -1.99 -37.55 -0.76
N LEU A 75 -2.11 -36.34 -0.19
CA LEU A 75 -1.66 -35.99 1.16
C LEU A 75 -2.82 -35.88 2.17
N GLN A 76 -4.06 -36.13 1.73
CA GLN A 76 -5.27 -36.21 2.57
C GLN A 76 -5.63 -37.69 2.81
#